data_AF-A0A962Z9F5-F1
#
_entry.id   AF-A0A962Z9F5-F1
#
_cell.length_a   1.000
_cell.length_b   1.000
_cell.length_c   1.000
_cell.angle_alpha   90.00
_cell.angle_beta   90.00
_cell.angle_gamma   90.00
#
_symmetry.space_group_name_H-M   'P 1'
#
loop_
_entity.id
_entity.type
_entity.pdbx_description
1 polymer ?
#
loop_
_entity_poly.entity_id
_entity_poly.type
_entity_poly.pdbx_seq_one_letter_code
_entity_poly.pdbx_strand_id
1 'polypeptide(L)'
;AWIMDSIERLTRGQPFERSRLWSDAERSSVFTRCEALAKSDRLVGSSWCGLREALASEYRGRILLVEYDDLARDPAGQMERIYLHIGEQPFGHDFDNVDYAEPEFDAQLSTPGLHTVKRRVERIERKTILPDELFRKFDSLSAWRAPP
;
A
#
# COMPACT_ATOMS: atom_id res chain seq x y z
N ALA A 1 -7.81 -0.93 -3.44
CA ALA A 1 -7.81 0.07 -4.53
C ALA A 1 -6.74 1.16 -4.39
N TRP A 2 -6.62 1.79 -3.22
CA TRP A 2 -5.75 2.95 -3.00
C TRP A 2 -4.25 2.73 -3.25
N ILE A 3 -3.74 1.49 -3.13
CA ILE A 3 -2.36 1.14 -3.51
C ILE A 3 -2.14 1.34 -5.02
N MET A 4 -3.09 0.87 -5.84
CA MET A 4 -3.04 1.06 -7.30
C MET A 4 -3.12 2.55 -7.66
N ASP A 5 -3.97 3.33 -6.95
CA ASP A 5 -4.08 4.78 -7.17
C ASP A 5 -2.75 5.50 -6.88
N SER A 6 -2.08 5.14 -5.77
CA SER A 6 -0.79 5.72 -5.40
C SER A 6 0.28 5.46 -6.47
N ILE A 7 0.41 4.22 -6.95
CA ILE A 7 1.40 3.87 -7.97
C ILE A 7 1.08 4.57 -9.30
N GLU A 8 -0.19 4.58 -9.73
CA GLU A 8 -0.60 5.26 -10.96
C GLU A 8 -0.36 6.77 -10.88
N ARG A 9 -0.57 7.40 -9.72
CA ARG A 9 -0.34 8.83 -9.54
C ARG A 9 1.15 9.16 -9.66
N LEU A 10 2.00 8.34 -9.05
CA LEU A 10 3.45 8.46 -9.17
C LEU A 10 3.89 8.34 -10.63
N THR A 11 3.34 7.34 -11.33
CA THR A 11 3.60 7.10 -12.76
C THR A 11 3.22 8.30 -13.63
N ARG A 12 2.02 8.88 -13.41
CA ARG A 12 1.57 10.07 -14.16
C ARG A 12 2.37 11.33 -13.84
N GLY A 13 2.92 11.43 -12.63
CA GLY A 13 3.79 12.53 -12.23
C GLY A 13 5.16 12.51 -12.91
N GLN A 14 5.53 11.40 -13.56
CA GLN A 14 6.87 11.17 -14.09
C GLN A 14 6.81 10.69 -15.56
N PRO A 15 6.32 11.54 -16.49
CA PRO A 15 6.10 11.12 -17.89
C PRO A 15 7.38 10.72 -18.64
N PHE A 16 8.55 11.13 -18.14
CA PHE A 16 9.85 10.80 -18.74
C PHE A 16 10.52 9.56 -18.13
N GLU A 17 10.00 9.07 -17.01
CA GLU A 17 10.54 7.88 -16.36
C GLU A 17 9.95 6.62 -16.98
N ARG A 18 10.84 5.69 -17.36
CA ARG A 18 10.42 4.38 -17.87
C ARG A 18 10.51 3.33 -16.76
N SER A 19 9.64 3.47 -15.76
CA SER A 19 9.59 2.59 -14.59
C SER A 19 9.65 1.11 -14.95
N ARG A 20 10.53 0.34 -14.29
CA ARG A 20 10.72 -1.10 -14.51
C ARG A 20 9.59 -1.96 -13.92
N LEU A 21 8.58 -1.34 -13.30
CA LEU A 21 7.37 -2.01 -12.82
C LEU A 21 6.51 -2.62 -13.95
N TRP A 22 6.76 -2.25 -15.21
CA TRP A 22 5.99 -2.73 -16.36
C TRP A 22 6.89 -3.18 -17.52
N SER A 23 6.49 -4.24 -18.21
CA SER A 23 6.97 -4.53 -19.56
C SER A 23 6.31 -3.61 -20.60
N ASP A 24 6.79 -3.62 -21.84
CA ASP A 24 6.26 -2.73 -22.89
C ASP A 24 4.79 -2.96 -23.20
N ALA A 25 4.34 -4.22 -23.20
CA ALA A 25 2.93 -4.57 -23.40
C ALA A 25 2.03 -4.04 -22.26
N GLU A 26 2.56 -3.91 -21.05
CA GLU A 26 1.80 -3.54 -19.86
C GLU A 26 1.64 -2.02 -19.70
N ARG A 27 2.39 -1.21 -20.47
CA ARG A 27 2.40 0.26 -20.35
C ARG A 27 1.26 0.98 -21.04
N SER A 28 0.53 0.31 -21.94
CA SER A 28 -0.38 0.96 -22.90
C SER A 28 -1.48 1.79 -22.25
N SER A 29 -2.02 1.36 -21.11
CA SER A 29 -3.10 2.08 -20.41
C SER A 29 -3.03 1.87 -18.90
N VAL A 30 -3.81 2.66 -18.15
CA VAL A 30 -4.01 2.44 -16.71
C VAL A 30 -4.55 1.03 -16.43
N PHE A 31 -5.39 0.48 -17.32
CA PHE A 31 -5.93 -0.87 -17.19
C PHE A 31 -4.83 -1.92 -17.26
N THR A 32 -4.01 -1.91 -18.31
CA THR A 32 -2.92 -2.89 -18.44
C THR A 32 -1.89 -2.77 -17.32
N ARG A 33 -1.60 -1.56 -16.85
CA ARG A 33 -0.69 -1.33 -15.72
C ARG A 33 -1.25 -1.88 -14.41
N CYS A 34 -2.51 -1.59 -14.10
CA CYS A 34 -3.15 -2.09 -12.88
C CYS A 34 -3.32 -3.61 -12.90
N GLU A 35 -3.72 -4.21 -14.04
CA GLU A 35 -3.79 -5.67 -14.17
C GLU A 35 -2.41 -6.30 -14.00
N ALA A 36 -1.37 -5.71 -14.59
CA ALA A 36 0.00 -6.19 -14.43
C ALA A 36 0.44 -6.19 -12.96
N LEU A 37 0.18 -5.12 -12.21
CA LEU A 37 0.52 -5.06 -10.78
C LEU A 37 -0.23 -6.11 -9.94
N ALA A 38 -1.46 -6.45 -10.34
CA ALA A 38 -2.34 -7.35 -9.61
C ALA A 38 -2.05 -8.84 -9.83
N LYS A 39 -1.25 -9.22 -10.84
CA LYS A 39 -0.85 -10.62 -11.06
C LYS A 39 -0.13 -11.17 -9.82
N SER A 40 -0.35 -12.44 -9.51
CA SER A 40 0.09 -13.10 -8.27
C SER A 40 1.61 -13.11 -8.06
N ASP A 41 2.39 -12.95 -9.13
CA ASP A 41 3.86 -12.90 -9.13
C ASP A 41 4.41 -11.47 -9.26
N ARG A 42 3.54 -10.45 -9.14
CA ARG A 42 3.89 -9.04 -9.30
C ARG A 42 3.69 -8.28 -7.99
N LEU A 43 4.17 -7.03 -7.93
CA LEU A 43 4.32 -6.23 -6.72
C LEU A 43 3.10 -6.30 -5.77
N VAL A 44 1.90 -6.04 -6.29
CA VAL A 44 0.69 -6.01 -5.45
C VAL A 44 0.08 -7.39 -5.29
N GLY A 45 0.02 -8.19 -6.37
CA GLY A 45 -0.59 -9.51 -6.31
C GLY A 45 0.19 -10.50 -5.44
N SER A 46 1.52 -10.47 -5.44
CA SER A 46 2.35 -11.33 -4.57
C SER A 46 2.15 -11.01 -3.10
N SER A 47 2.18 -9.72 -2.74
CA SER A 47 1.88 -9.24 -1.39
C SER A 47 0.46 -9.63 -0.95
N TRP A 48 -0.50 -9.55 -1.87
CA TRP A 48 -1.88 -9.96 -1.61
C TRP A 48 -2.01 -11.48 -1.40
N CYS A 49 -1.37 -12.29 -2.23
CA CYS A 49 -1.33 -13.74 -2.06
C CYS A 49 -0.72 -14.13 -0.71
N GLY A 50 0.41 -13.53 -0.33
CA GLY A 50 1.05 -13.76 0.97
C GLY A 50 0.15 -13.39 2.14
N LEU A 51 -0.57 -12.26 2.06
CA LEU A 51 -1.54 -11.88 3.09
C LEU A 51 -2.68 -12.90 3.20
N ARG A 52 -3.25 -13.34 2.08
CA ARG A 52 -4.33 -14.36 2.08
C ARG A 52 -3.86 -15.67 2.68
N GLU A 53 -2.65 -16.11 2.34
CA GLU A 53 -2.05 -17.33 2.90
C GLU A 53 -1.87 -17.20 4.41
N ALA A 54 -1.27 -16.10 4.88
CA ALA A 54 -1.09 -15.85 6.30
C ALA A 54 -2.42 -15.84 7.06
N LEU A 55 -3.47 -15.23 6.49
CA LEU A 55 -4.82 -15.22 7.07
C LEU A 55 -5.55 -16.56 6.97
N ALA A 56 -5.14 -17.49 6.11
CA ALA A 56 -5.69 -18.84 6.05
C ALA A 56 -4.90 -19.86 6.90
N SER A 57 -3.75 -19.45 7.44
CA SER A 57 -2.85 -20.31 8.19
C SER A 57 -3.29 -20.52 9.65
N GLU A 58 -2.69 -21.52 10.30
CA GLU A 58 -2.79 -21.74 11.75
C GLU A 58 -2.32 -20.52 12.59
N TYR A 59 -1.52 -19.63 11.99
CA TYR A 59 -1.00 -18.43 12.64
C TYR A 59 -1.94 -17.23 12.57
N ARG A 60 -3.16 -17.36 12.02
CA ARG A 60 -4.18 -16.31 11.96
C ARG A 60 -4.30 -15.52 13.27
N GLY A 61 -4.33 -16.22 14.41
CA GLY A 61 -4.48 -15.61 15.74
C GLY A 61 -3.29 -14.75 16.19
N ARG A 62 -2.15 -14.85 15.50
CA ARG A 62 -0.95 -14.04 15.75
C ARG A 62 -0.87 -12.79 14.86
N ILE A 63 -1.84 -12.58 13.97
CA ILE A 63 -1.85 -11.48 13.00
C ILE A 63 -2.81 -10.39 13.47
N LEU A 64 -2.28 -9.18 13.66
CA LEU A 64 -3.07 -7.96 13.80
C LEU A 64 -3.13 -7.25 12.44
N LEU A 65 -4.35 -7.00 11.94
CA LEU A 65 -4.55 -6.15 10.77
C LEU A 65 -4.79 -4.71 11.22
N VAL A 66 -3.98 -3.79 10.69
CA VAL A 66 -4.12 -2.35 10.90
C VAL A 66 -4.41 -1.70 9.56
N GLU A 67 -5.57 -1.07 9.45
CA GLU A 67 -5.95 -0.35 8.25
C GLU A 67 -5.22 0.99 8.19
N TYR A 68 -4.68 1.31 7.02
CA TYR A 68 -3.98 2.59 6.79
C TYR A 68 -4.82 3.79 7.24
N ASP A 69 -6.11 3.78 6.90
CA ASP A 69 -7.04 4.87 7.18
C ASP A 69 -7.31 5.04 8.69
N ASP A 70 -7.25 3.96 9.47
CA ASP A 70 -7.43 4.00 10.92
C ASP A 70 -6.13 4.47 11.60
N LEU A 71 -4.98 3.97 11.14
CA LEU A 71 -3.66 4.46 11.58
C LEU A 71 -3.48 5.95 11.31
N ALA A 72 -3.91 6.42 10.14
CA ALA A 72 -3.78 7.81 9.75
C ALA A 72 -4.76 8.76 10.48
N ARG A 73 -5.87 8.23 11.04
CA ARG A 73 -6.83 9.03 11.83
C ARG A 73 -6.52 9.05 13.32
N ASP A 74 -6.04 7.93 13.86
CA ASP A 74 -5.70 7.78 15.29
C ASP A 74 -4.39 6.98 15.44
N PRO A 75 -3.24 7.60 15.15
CA PRO A 75 -1.97 6.88 15.16
C PRO A 75 -1.57 6.43 16.58
N ALA A 76 -1.90 7.22 17.61
CA ALA A 76 -1.64 6.88 19.00
C ALA A 76 -2.41 5.61 19.42
N GLY A 77 -3.73 5.58 19.18
CA GLY A 77 -4.55 4.42 19.51
C GLY A 77 -4.18 3.17 18.71
N GLN A 78 -3.83 3.31 17.43
CA GLN A 78 -3.35 2.15 16.65
C GLN A 78 -2.00 1.62 17.16
N MET A 79 -1.06 2.48 17.56
CA MET A 79 0.22 2.04 18.14
C MET A 79 0.02 1.35 19.48
N GLU A 80 -0.88 1.84 20.34
CA GLU A 80 -1.25 1.14 21.58
C GLU A 80 -1.78 -0.27 21.31
N ARG A 81 -2.68 -0.43 20.32
CA ARG A 81 -3.19 -1.74 19.89
C ARG A 81 -2.06 -2.66 19.39
N ILE A 82 -1.09 -2.12 18.66
CA ILE A 82 0.08 -2.88 18.18
C ILE A 82 0.91 -3.36 19.38
N TYR A 83 1.26 -2.48 20.32
CA TYR A 83 2.02 -2.85 21.53
C TYR A 83 1.31 -3.92 22.35
N LEU A 84 0.01 -3.77 22.58
CA LEU A 84 -0.79 -4.76 23.28
C LEU A 84 -0.77 -6.13 22.58
N HIS A 85 -0.88 -6.14 21.25
CA HIS A 85 -0.88 -7.37 20.45
C HIS A 85 0.46 -8.10 20.51
N ILE A 86 1.58 -7.37 20.47
CA ILE A 86 2.93 -7.97 20.53
C ILE A 86 3.43 -8.21 21.97
N GLY A 87 2.74 -7.67 22.98
CA GLY A 87 3.10 -7.84 24.39
C GLY A 87 4.28 -6.97 24.86
N GLU A 88 4.55 -5.85 24.17
CA GLU A 88 5.69 -4.97 24.43
C GLU A 88 5.27 -3.66 25.13
N GLN A 89 6.22 -3.03 25.82
CA GLN A 89 5.99 -1.74 26.48
C GLN A 89 5.85 -0.61 25.43
N PRO A 90 4.85 0.29 25.55
CA PRO A 90 4.70 1.41 24.63
C PRO A 90 5.89 2.36 24.63
N PHE A 91 6.27 2.83 23.43
CA PHE A 91 7.23 3.93 23.23
C PHE A 91 6.49 5.22 22.87
N GLY A 92 7.02 6.36 23.28
CA GLY A 92 6.50 7.68 22.92
C GLY A 92 6.86 8.05 21.48
N HIS A 93 5.95 7.76 20.54
CA HIS A 93 6.14 8.07 19.11
C HIS A 93 5.83 9.55 18.80
N ASP A 94 6.66 10.17 17.95
CA ASP A 94 6.40 11.50 17.37
C ASP A 94 5.79 11.33 15.97
N PHE A 95 4.46 11.36 15.90
CA PHE A 95 3.71 11.20 14.65
C PHE A 95 3.80 12.41 13.70
N ASP A 96 4.31 13.53 14.18
CA ASP A 96 4.51 14.73 13.36
C ASP A 96 5.88 14.71 12.68
N ASN A 97 6.77 13.78 13.01
CA ASN A 97 8.16 13.76 12.54
C ASN A 97 8.63 12.39 12.03
N VAL A 98 7.83 11.76 11.17
CA VAL A 98 8.16 10.53 10.43
C VAL A 98 8.63 10.86 9.01
N ASP A 99 9.90 11.21 8.84
CA ASP A 99 10.49 11.48 7.52
C ASP A 99 11.39 10.31 7.09
N TYR A 100 11.20 9.84 5.86
CA TYR A 100 11.96 8.73 5.28
C TYR A 100 11.82 8.67 3.76
N ALA A 101 12.89 8.28 3.08
CA ALA A 101 12.91 7.98 1.66
C ALA A 101 14.02 6.97 1.32
N GLU A 102 13.82 6.21 0.23
CA GLU A 102 14.79 5.23 -0.30
C GLU A 102 15.12 5.53 -1.78
N PRO A 103 15.79 6.65 -2.07
CA PRO A 103 16.00 7.08 -3.45
C PRO A 103 16.88 6.12 -4.26
N GLU A 104 17.86 5.46 -3.64
CA GLU A 104 18.72 4.48 -4.30
C GLU A 104 17.94 3.24 -4.72
N PHE A 105 17.02 2.76 -3.87
CA PHE A 105 16.15 1.63 -4.20
C PHE A 105 15.17 2.00 -5.33
N ASP A 106 14.54 3.17 -5.23
CA ASP A 106 13.60 3.67 -6.22
C ASP A 106 14.24 3.85 -7.61
N ALA A 107 15.50 4.29 -7.65
CA ALA A 107 16.26 4.44 -8.88
C ALA A 107 16.49 3.10 -9.59
N GLN A 108 16.63 1.98 -8.86
CA GLN A 108 16.76 0.65 -9.47
C GLN A 108 15.51 0.24 -10.24
N LEU A 109 14.35 0.77 -9.86
CA LEU A 109 13.07 0.57 -10.53
C LEU A 109 12.70 1.71 -11.48
N SER A 110 13.53 2.74 -11.63
CA SER A 110 13.18 3.98 -12.36
C SER A 110 11.82 4.54 -11.92
N THR A 111 11.59 4.56 -10.61
CA THR A 111 10.33 5.00 -10.00
C THR A 111 10.61 5.89 -8.78
N PRO A 112 11.29 7.05 -8.97
CA PRO A 112 11.68 7.93 -7.87
C PRO A 112 10.50 8.32 -6.98
N GLY A 113 10.66 8.25 -5.68
CA GLY A 113 9.65 8.66 -4.69
C GLY A 113 8.57 7.60 -4.40
N LEU A 114 8.76 6.36 -4.87
CA LEU A 114 7.89 5.24 -4.54
C LEU A 114 7.92 4.93 -3.04
N HIS A 115 9.07 5.13 -2.39
CA HIS A 115 9.25 4.92 -0.95
C HIS A 115 9.40 6.22 -0.15
N THR A 116 8.86 7.34 -0.64
CA THR A 116 8.83 8.60 0.13
C THR A 116 7.67 8.61 1.13
N VAL A 117 8.00 8.76 2.41
CA VAL A 117 7.05 8.94 3.51
C VAL A 117 6.86 10.43 3.79
N LYS A 118 5.63 10.85 4.06
CA LYS A 118 5.35 12.23 4.49
C LYS A 118 5.67 12.39 5.96
N ARG A 119 6.27 13.53 6.33
CA ARG A 119 6.66 13.88 7.70
C ARG A 119 5.59 13.61 8.76
N ARG A 120 4.31 13.81 8.44
CA ARG A 120 3.20 13.69 9.40
C ARG A 120 2.32 12.49 9.09
N VAL A 121 2.00 11.70 10.12
CA VAL A 121 0.98 10.65 10.04
C VAL A 121 -0.40 11.29 10.13
N GLU A 122 -1.02 11.51 8.97
CA GLU A 122 -2.37 12.07 8.90
C GLU A 122 -3.16 11.49 7.72
N ARG A 123 -4.49 11.43 7.88
CA ARG A 123 -5.37 11.03 6.80
C ARG A 123 -5.44 12.15 5.76
N ILE A 124 -5.06 11.81 4.54
CA ILE A 124 -5.09 12.74 3.41
C ILE A 124 -6.29 12.38 2.53
N GLU A 125 -7.29 13.25 2.54
CA GLU A 125 -8.41 13.10 1.63
C GLU A 125 -7.98 13.33 0.19
N ARG A 126 -8.31 12.38 -0.68
CA ARG A 126 -7.98 12.45 -2.09
C ARG A 126 -9.07 11.83 -2.94
N LYS A 127 -9.24 12.35 -4.15
CA LYS A 127 -10.04 11.73 -5.20
C LYS A 127 -9.17 10.76 -5.99
N THR A 128 -9.70 9.56 -6.23
CA THR A 128 -9.05 8.57 -7.09
C THR A 128 -8.87 9.12 -8.50
N ILE A 129 -7.75 8.78 -9.13
CA ILE A 129 -7.48 9.00 -10.56
C ILE A 129 -7.67 7.72 -11.39
N LEU A 130 -7.95 6.59 -10.71
CA LEU A 130 -8.34 5.36 -11.36
C LEU A 130 -9.79 5.48 -11.87
N PRO A 131 -10.09 4.92 -13.05
CA PRO A 131 -11.46 4.64 -13.48
C PRO A 131 -12.26 3.89 -12.41
N ASP A 132 -13.55 4.23 -12.28
CA ASP A 132 -14.48 3.64 -11.30
C ASP A 132 -14.46 2.11 -11.29
N GLU A 133 -14.42 1.50 -12.47
CA GLU A 133 -14.37 0.05 -12.63
C GLU A 133 -13.15 -0.57 -11.94
N LEU A 134 -11.94 -0.03 -12.21
CA LEU A 134 -10.70 -0.50 -11.59
C LEU A 134 -10.72 -0.25 -10.08
N PHE A 135 -11.20 0.92 -9.66
CA PHE A 135 -11.27 1.24 -8.25
C PHE A 135 -12.16 0.24 -7.49
N ARG A 136 -13.38 -0.01 -7.97
CA ARG A 136 -14.30 -0.99 -7.35
C ARG A 136 -13.71 -2.40 -7.38
N LYS A 137 -13.11 -2.82 -8.50
CA LYS A 137 -12.45 -4.13 -8.63
C LYS A 137 -11.38 -4.35 -7.58
N PHE A 138 -10.51 -3.37 -7.32
CA PHE A 138 -9.43 -3.53 -6.36
C PHE A 138 -9.83 -3.19 -4.92
N ASP A 139 -10.98 -2.56 -4.71
CA ASP A 139 -11.51 -2.32 -3.36
C ASP A 139 -12.11 -3.60 -2.77
N SER A 140 -12.79 -4.38 -3.62
CA SER A 140 -13.38 -5.68 -3.24
C SER A 140 -12.35 -6.75 -2.83
N LEU A 141 -11.07 -6.54 -3.13
CA LEU A 141 -9.99 -7.40 -2.65
C LEU A 141 -9.71 -7.28 -1.15
N SER A 142 -10.27 -6.29 -0.45
CA SER A 142 -10.10 -6.09 0.99
C SER A 142 -10.94 -7.09 1.79
N ALA A 143 -10.77 -8.39 1.54
CA ALA A 143 -11.65 -9.46 2.02
C ALA A 143 -11.74 -9.54 3.55
N TRP A 144 -10.74 -9.01 4.28
CA TRP A 144 -10.74 -8.95 5.74
C TRP A 144 -11.76 -7.96 6.32
N ARG A 145 -12.37 -7.09 5.49
CA ARG A 145 -13.47 -6.19 5.90
C ARG A 145 -14.83 -6.88 5.89
N ALA A 146 -14.96 -8.02 5.22
CA ALA A 146 -16.17 -8.82 5.27
C ALA A 146 -16.16 -9.65 6.57
N PRO A 147 -17.29 -9.74 7.30
CA PRO A 147 -17.40 -10.72 8.38
C PRO A 147 -17.22 -12.14 7.81
N PRO A 148 -16.65 -13.07 8.60
CA PRO A 148 -16.51 -14.47 8.19
C PRO A 148 -17.86 -15.16 7.93
#